data_AF-A0A258KLH7-F1
#
_entry.id   AF-A0A258KLH7-F1
#
_cell.length_a   1.000
_cell.length_b   1.000
_cell.length_c   1.000
_cell.angle_alpha   90.00
_cell.angle_beta   90.00
_cell.angle_gamma   90.00
#
_symmetry.space_group_name_H-M   'P 1'
#
loop_
_entity.id
_entity.type
_entity.pdbx_description
1 polymer ?
#
loop_
_entity_poly.entity_id
_entity_poly.type
_entity_poly.pdbx_seq_one_letter_code
_entity_poly.pdbx_strand_id
1 'polypeptide(L)'
;MLILIIAIVSLILQFFLPWWIIAPIAFGLSFWMARSGKQAFGSAFLAIFLLWVGMGLIHTLPNENILANRVGSMLSLPDTSFNWIIVLLLTGIIGGLASGFSGLSGFYFKEAMKKS
;
A
#
# COMPACT_ATOMS: atom_id res chain seq x y z
N MET A 1 -5.27 -8.36 -12.86
CA MET A 1 -3.91 -8.91 -12.99
C MET A 1 -2.86 -8.01 -12.37
N LEU A 2 -2.74 -6.73 -12.77
CA LEU A 2 -1.74 -5.80 -12.20
C LEU A 2 -1.78 -5.70 -10.66
N ILE A 3 -2.98 -5.61 -10.06
CA ILE A 3 -3.17 -5.61 -8.59
C ILE A 3 -2.47 -6.81 -7.93
N LEU A 4 -2.75 -8.03 -8.41
CA LEU A 4 -2.21 -9.26 -7.83
C LEU A 4 -0.69 -9.32 -7.96
N ILE A 5 -0.14 -8.91 -9.10
CA ILE A 5 1.31 -8.91 -9.31
C ILE A 5 1.99 -7.91 -8.37
N ILE A 6 1.47 -6.68 -8.25
CA ILE A 6 2.01 -5.68 -7.31
C ILE A 6 1.95 -6.23 -5.87
N ALA A 7 0.83 -6.81 -5.46
CA ALA A 7 0.67 -7.34 -4.11
C ALA A 7 1.63 -8.50 -3.81
N ILE A 8 1.74 -9.49 -4.70
CA ILE A 8 2.60 -10.67 -4.50
C ILE A 8 4.07 -10.27 -4.51
N VAL A 9 4.51 -9.47 -5.49
CA VAL A 9 5.91 -9.04 -5.59
C VAL A 9 6.28 -8.16 -4.40
N SER A 10 5.39 -7.25 -3.97
CA SER A 10 5.63 -6.42 -2.78
C SER A 10 5.70 -7.27 -1.51
N LEU A 11 4.79 -8.22 -1.33
CA LEU A 11 4.81 -9.12 -0.18
C LEU A 11 6.13 -9.88 -0.09
N ILE A 12 6.57 -10.50 -1.19
CA ILE A 12 7.82 -11.26 -1.22
C ILE A 12 9.03 -10.36 -0.92
N LEU A 13 9.12 -9.21 -1.60
CA LEU A 13 10.28 -8.33 -1.47
C LEU A 13 10.35 -7.62 -0.11
N GLN A 14 9.22 -7.33 0.53
CA GLN A 14 9.18 -6.73 1.86
C GLN A 14 9.74 -7.65 2.97
N PHE A 15 9.93 -8.95 2.72
CA PHE A 15 10.65 -9.84 3.65
C PHE A 15 12.17 -9.60 3.65
N PHE A 16 12.72 -9.04 2.58
CA PHE A 16 14.16 -8.85 2.40
C PHE A 16 14.57 -7.38 2.33
N LEU A 17 13.64 -6.51 1.95
CA LEU A 17 13.87 -5.10 1.69
C LEU A 17 12.98 -4.22 2.58
N PRO A 18 13.37 -2.96 2.82
CA PRO A 18 12.57 -2.05 3.64
C PRO A 18 11.19 -1.77 3.02
N TRP A 19 10.26 -1.33 3.86
CA TRP A 19 8.86 -1.10 3.48
C TRP A 19 8.66 -0.16 2.28
N TRP A 20 9.58 0.77 2.02
CA TRP A 20 9.50 1.72 0.90
C TRP A 20 9.62 1.05 -0.47
N ILE A 21 10.00 -0.23 -0.53
CA ILE A 21 10.12 -1.01 -1.77
C ILE A 21 8.80 -1.09 -2.57
N ILE A 22 7.65 -0.88 -1.92
CA ILE A 22 6.35 -0.78 -2.60
C ILE A 22 6.33 0.28 -3.71
N ALA A 23 7.09 1.37 -3.57
CA ALA A 23 7.10 2.49 -4.50
C ALA A 23 7.79 2.12 -5.84
N PRO A 24 9.06 1.66 -5.87
CA PRO A 24 9.71 1.25 -7.11
C PRO A 24 9.01 0.04 -7.77
N ILE A 25 8.44 -0.89 -6.99
CA ILE A 25 7.64 -2.00 -7.54
C ILE A 25 6.39 -1.47 -8.26
N ALA A 26 5.61 -0.62 -7.59
CA ALA A 26 4.41 -0.03 -8.18
C ALA A 26 4.73 0.81 -9.42
N PHE A 27 5.82 1.59 -9.37
CA PHE A 27 6.32 2.36 -10.51
C PHE A 27 6.66 1.44 -11.69
N GLY A 28 7.54 0.46 -11.49
CA GLY A 28 8.03 -0.41 -12.57
C GLY A 28 6.94 -1.26 -13.20
N LEU A 29 6.06 -1.86 -12.39
CA LEU A 29 4.96 -2.67 -12.89
C LEU A 29 3.89 -1.83 -13.60
N SER A 30 3.60 -0.62 -13.10
CA SER A 30 2.64 0.28 -13.76
C SER A 30 3.23 0.87 -15.05
N PHE A 31 4.53 1.18 -15.06
CA PHE A 31 5.26 1.56 -16.26
C PHE A 31 5.08 0.49 -17.34
N TRP A 32 5.35 -0.78 -17.03
CA TRP A 32 5.27 -1.86 -18.03
C TRP A 32 3.83 -2.20 -18.43
N MET A 33 2.92 -2.41 -17.47
CA MET A 33 1.65 -3.10 -17.72
C MET A 33 0.41 -2.19 -17.71
N ALA A 34 0.45 -1.01 -17.10
CA ALA A 34 -0.75 -0.18 -16.97
C ALA A 34 -1.17 0.43 -18.32
N ARG A 35 -2.47 0.40 -18.61
CA ARG A 35 -3.04 0.91 -19.86
C ARG A 35 -3.62 2.32 -19.73
N SER A 36 -3.92 2.76 -18.50
CA SER A 36 -4.41 4.11 -18.22
C SER A 36 -3.95 4.57 -16.83
N GLY A 37 -3.91 5.89 -16.61
CA GLY A 37 -3.55 6.45 -15.31
C GLY A 37 -4.49 6.02 -14.18
N LYS A 38 -5.80 5.93 -14.46
CA LYS A 38 -6.79 5.40 -13.50
C LYS A 38 -6.49 3.94 -13.13
N GLN A 39 -6.16 3.10 -14.12
CA GLN A 39 -5.79 1.72 -13.87
C GLN A 39 -4.48 1.61 -13.07
N ALA A 40 -3.48 2.44 -13.38
CA ALA A 40 -2.20 2.48 -12.69
C ALA A 40 -2.37 2.81 -11.21
N PHE A 41 -2.99 3.96 -10.92
CA PHE A 41 -3.25 4.41 -9.55
C PHE A 41 -4.13 3.42 -8.80
N GLY A 42 -5.30 3.08 -9.36
CA GLY A 42 -6.26 2.21 -8.68
C GLY A 42 -5.71 0.81 -8.43
N SER A 43 -4.92 0.27 -9.36
CA SER A 43 -4.33 -1.05 -9.16
C SER A 43 -3.24 -1.06 -8.09
N ALA A 44 -2.33 -0.08 -8.12
CA ALA A 44 -1.26 0.02 -7.13
C ALA A 44 -1.80 0.33 -5.73
N PHE A 45 -2.75 1.29 -5.64
CA PHE A 45 -3.41 1.64 -4.39
C PHE A 45 -4.09 0.43 -3.75
N LEU A 46 -4.97 -0.26 -4.49
CA LEU A 46 -5.71 -1.39 -3.94
C LEU A 46 -4.80 -2.56 -3.59
N ALA A 47 -3.74 -2.80 -4.37
CA ALA A 47 -2.77 -3.86 -4.09
C ALA A 47 -2.13 -3.68 -2.72
N ILE A 48 -1.56 -2.49 -2.45
CA ILE A 48 -0.86 -2.24 -1.19
C ILE A 48 -1.81 -1.99 -0.03
N PHE A 49 -2.95 -1.32 -0.26
CA PHE A 49 -3.99 -1.15 0.76
C PHE A 49 -4.44 -2.51 1.30
N LEU A 50 -4.82 -3.45 0.42
CA LEU A 50 -5.27 -4.78 0.83
C LEU A 50 -4.14 -5.58 1.46
N LEU A 51 -2.92 -5.49 0.93
CA LEU A 51 -1.76 -6.18 1.47
C LEU A 51 -1.46 -5.72 2.91
N TRP A 52 -1.36 -4.42 3.15
CA TRP A 52 -1.01 -3.88 4.46
C TRP A 52 -2.14 -4.02 5.47
N VAL A 53 -3.41 -3.89 5.05
CA VAL A 53 -4.56 -4.20 5.92
C VAL A 53 -4.57 -5.70 6.27
N GLY A 54 -4.35 -6.58 5.30
CA GLY A 54 -4.29 -8.03 5.53
C GLY A 54 -3.17 -8.41 6.50
N MET A 55 -1.95 -7.91 6.28
CA MET A 55 -0.82 -8.13 7.18
C MET A 55 -1.07 -7.51 8.57
N GLY A 56 -1.64 -6.31 8.62
CA GLY A 56 -2.02 -5.66 9.88
C GLY A 56 -3.02 -6.49 10.69
N LEU A 57 -4.00 -7.12 10.03
CA LEU A 57 -4.95 -8.04 10.67
C LEU A 57 -4.26 -9.26 11.26
N ILE A 58 -3.32 -9.87 10.52
CA ILE A 58 -2.53 -11.01 11.00
C ILE A 58 -1.72 -10.65 12.26
N HIS A 59 -1.25 -9.41 12.37
CA HIS A 59 -0.50 -8.96 13.54
C HIS A 59 -1.39 -8.51 14.71
N THR A 60 -2.51 -7.86 14.44
CA THR A 60 -3.34 -7.23 15.49
C THR A 60 -4.26 -8.23 16.19
N LEU A 61 -4.85 -9.18 15.45
CA LEU A 61 -5.86 -10.11 16.00
C LEU A 61 -5.30 -11.07 17.07
N PRO A 62 -4.15 -11.74 16.87
CA PRO A 62 -3.57 -12.61 17.90
C PRO A 62 -3.06 -11.84 19.12
N ASN A 63 -2.83 -10.54 18.95
CA ASN A 63 -2.33 -9.63 19.98
C ASN A 63 -3.45 -8.86 20.69
N GLU A 64 -4.71 -9.26 20.52
CA GLU A 64 -5.89 -8.60 21.08
C GLU A 64 -5.92 -7.08 20.83
N ASN A 65 -5.31 -6.65 19.71
CA ASN A 65 -5.17 -5.25 19.30
C ASN A 65 -4.38 -4.34 20.26
N ILE A 66 -3.65 -4.90 21.25
CA ILE A 66 -2.96 -4.11 22.28
C ILE A 66 -1.99 -3.10 21.66
N LEU A 67 -1.16 -3.53 20.70
CA LEU A 67 -0.16 -2.68 20.07
C LEU A 67 -0.80 -1.58 19.22
N ALA A 68 -1.81 -1.94 18.41
CA ALA A 68 -2.52 -0.98 17.57
C ALA A 68 -3.23 0.09 18.41
N ASN A 69 -3.83 -0.30 19.54
CA ASN A 69 -4.43 0.66 20.48
C ASN A 69 -3.40 1.63 21.07
N ARG A 70 -2.21 1.14 21.47
CA ARG A 70 -1.12 2.01 21.96
C ARG A 70 -0.66 3.02 20.90
N VAL A 71 -0.52 2.58 19.66
CA VAL A 71 -0.20 3.49 18.54
C VAL A 71 -1.31 4.52 18.36
N GLY A 72 -2.58 4.12 18.47
CA GLY A 72 -3.69 5.05 18.39
C GLY A 72 -3.69 6.10 19.52
N SER A 73 -3.35 5.72 20.76
CA SER A 73 -3.21 6.69 21.85
C SER A 73 -2.02 7.64 21.63
N MET A 74 -0.92 7.18 21.04
CA MET A 74 0.21 8.05 20.64
C MET A 74 -0.18 9.04 19.52
N LEU A 75 -1.14 8.67 18.68
CA LEU A 75 -1.72 9.54 17.65
C LEU A 75 -2.84 10.45 18.20
N SER A 76 -3.04 10.46 19.52
CA SER A 76 -4.11 11.20 20.19
C SER A 76 -5.50 10.88 19.63
N LEU A 77 -5.71 9.64 19.15
CA LEU A 77 -7.02 9.18 18.75
C LEU A 77 -7.91 8.99 19.99
N PRO A 78 -9.24 9.15 19.88
CA PRO A 78 -10.13 8.87 20.98
C PRO A 78 -9.89 7.45 21.54
N ASP A 79 -9.72 7.33 22.85
CA ASP A 79 -9.56 6.04 23.55
C ASP A 79 -10.90 5.28 23.59
N THR A 80 -11.32 4.85 22.41
CA THR A 80 -12.52 4.04 22.17
C THR A 80 -12.10 2.63 21.76
N SER A 81 -12.92 1.61 22.02
CA SER A 81 -12.65 0.21 21.65
C SER A 81 -12.38 -0.05 20.15
N PHE A 82 -12.55 0.97 19.30
CA PHE A 82 -12.36 0.91 17.85
C PHE A 82 -11.12 1.67 17.34
N ASN A 83 -10.28 2.26 18.21
CA ASN A 83 -9.10 3.05 17.79
C ASN A 83 -8.17 2.22 16.89
N TRP A 84 -7.96 0.93 17.21
CA TRP A 84 -7.07 0.06 16.44
C TRP A 84 -7.49 -0.10 14.97
N ILE A 85 -8.81 -0.03 14.69
CA ILE A 85 -9.35 -0.08 13.33
C ILE A 85 -8.93 1.16 12.56
N ILE A 86 -8.96 2.33 13.21
CA ILE A 86 -8.51 3.59 12.60
C ILE A 86 -7.03 3.49 12.25
N VAL A 87 -6.18 2.98 13.16
CA VAL A 87 -4.75 2.76 12.91
C VAL A 87 -4.51 1.79 11.74
N LEU A 88 -5.28 0.69 11.69
CA LEU A 88 -5.19 -0.29 10.61
C LEU A 88 -5.55 0.32 9.25
N LEU A 89 -6.65 1.07 9.18
CA LEU A 89 -7.09 1.74 7.95
C LEU A 89 -6.11 2.84 7.54
N LEU A 90 -5.60 3.64 8.48
CA LEU A 90 -4.58 4.65 8.22
C LEU A 90 -3.32 4.01 7.63
N THR A 91 -2.87 2.90 8.19
CA THR A 91 -1.73 2.14 7.67
C THR A 91 -1.97 1.75 6.21
N GLY A 92 -3.10 1.09 5.93
CA GLY A 92 -3.49 0.71 4.57
C GLY A 92 -3.59 1.90 3.61
N ILE A 93 -4.23 2.99 4.02
CA ILE A 93 -4.44 4.19 3.19
C ILE A 93 -3.09 4.84 2.87
N ILE A 94 -2.19 4.98 3.84
CA ILE A 94 -0.87 5.60 3.63
C ILE A 94 -0.04 4.76 2.63
N GLY A 95 0.01 3.44 2.82
CA GLY A 95 0.69 2.55 1.87
C GLY A 95 0.05 2.53 0.48
N GLY A 96 -1.29 2.52 0.44
CA GLY A 96 -2.08 2.60 -0.78
C GLY A 96 -1.82 3.89 -1.54
N LEU A 97 -1.82 5.06 -0.89
CA LEU A 97 -1.53 6.33 -1.53
C LEU A 97 -0.09 6.41 -2.03
N ALA A 98 0.89 6.00 -1.21
CA ALA A 98 2.30 6.00 -1.58
C ALA A 98 2.58 5.16 -2.85
N SER A 99 2.02 3.96 -2.90
CA SER A 99 2.12 3.08 -4.08
C SER A 99 1.26 3.55 -5.25
N GLY A 100 0.06 4.07 -4.98
CA GLY A 100 -0.85 4.64 -5.98
C GLY A 100 -0.21 5.76 -6.78
N PHE A 101 0.39 6.74 -6.10
CA PHE A 101 1.12 7.83 -6.76
C PHE A 101 2.37 7.32 -7.49
N SER A 102 3.11 6.38 -6.90
CA SER A 102 4.28 5.77 -7.56
C SER A 102 3.91 5.04 -8.85
N GLY A 103 2.80 4.29 -8.85
CA GLY A 103 2.26 3.63 -10.03
C GLY A 103 1.78 4.63 -11.10
N LEU A 104 1.13 5.71 -10.68
CA LEU A 104 0.72 6.79 -11.58
C LEU A 104 1.93 7.46 -12.25
N SER A 105 2.99 7.74 -11.47
CA SER A 105 4.26 8.25 -12.00
C SER A 105 4.88 7.29 -13.02
N GLY A 106 4.89 5.98 -12.75
CA GLY A 106 5.39 4.98 -13.69
C GLY A 106 4.62 4.98 -15.01
N PHE A 107 3.29 5.07 -14.95
CA PHE A 107 2.46 5.16 -16.16
C PHE A 107 2.75 6.44 -16.96
N TYR A 108 2.76 7.61 -16.33
CA TYR A 108 3.01 8.87 -17.05
C TYR A 108 4.43 9.00 -17.56
N PHE A 109 5.41 8.40 -16.86
CA PHE A 109 6.79 8.32 -17.34
C PHE A 109 6.88 7.55 -18.67
N LYS A 110 6.19 6.40 -18.79
CA LYS A 110 6.06 5.69 -20.07
C LYS A 110 5.44 6.58 -21.15
N GLU A 111 4.35 7.28 -20.85
CA GLU A 111 3.66 8.09 -21.84
C GLU A 111 4.49 9.30 -22.29
N ALA A 112 5.31 9.88 -21.40
CA ALA A 112 6.26 10.91 -21.76
C ALA A 112 7.35 10.38 -22.70
N MET A 113 7.89 9.18 -22.44
CA MET A 113 8.92 8.55 -23.28
C MET A 113 8.42 8.21 -24.69
N LYS A 114 7.15 7.86 -24.87
CA LYS A 114 6.57 7.58 -26.19
C LYS A 114 6.35 8.82 -27.07
N LYS A 115 6.27 10.00 -26.44
CA LYS A 115 6.05 11.27 -27.14
C LYS A 115 7.36 11.95 -27.56
N SER A 116 8.50 11.47 -27.09
CA SER A 116 9.84 11.90 -27.48
C SER A 116 10.41 11.02 -28.59
#